data_AF-A0A5C9CRQ4-F1
#
_entry.id   AF-A0A5C9CRQ4-F1
#
_cell.length_a   1.000
_cell.length_b   1.000
_cell.length_c   1.000
_cell.angle_alpha   90.00
_cell.angle_beta   90.00
_cell.angle_gamma   90.00
#
_symmetry.space_group_name_H-M   'P 1'
#
loop_
_entity.id
_entity.type
_entity.pdbx_description
1 polymer ?
#
loop_
_entity_poly.entity_id
_entity_poly.type
_entity_poly.pdbx_seq_one_letter_code
_entity_poly.pdbx_strand_id
1 'polypeptide(L)'
;MPPAGEPTASLSTARIEYQRRRDGFFIELQRLAKFDRKLSLTRLGLFLVGLGFAALSMNSTEVAVWWCAVPFGLFAVAIVRHERVLRRLDRCRRGIAYHESNLDRLDHRWQDSQPRGERYADEQHPYELDLDLFGKGSLFQLLCRARTRLGEDTLAAWLRKAASSSAIDFRQRAINELRGRIELREALALLPAEVHDSIDQSLLHDWASRTPRLLSRTLLATAGLLAVLAIVT
;
A
#
# COMPACT_ATOMS: atom_id res chain seq x y z
N MET A 1 -25.95 -12.73 -25.10
CA MET A 1 -26.73 -11.63 -24.49
C MET A 1 -27.07 -12.07 -23.08
N PRO A 2 -26.37 -11.63 -22.02
CA PRO A 2 -26.72 -12.00 -20.65
C PRO A 2 -28.00 -11.24 -20.23
N PRO A 3 -28.86 -11.83 -19.37
CA PRO A 3 -30.18 -11.31 -19.07
C PRO A 3 -30.11 -10.04 -18.20
N ALA A 4 -30.92 -9.04 -18.56
CA ALA A 4 -30.97 -7.70 -17.98
C ALA A 4 -31.61 -7.62 -16.57
N GLY A 5 -31.58 -8.71 -15.78
CA GLY A 5 -32.18 -8.81 -14.44
C GLY A 5 -31.21 -8.74 -13.24
N GLU A 6 -29.89 -8.68 -13.46
CA GLU A 6 -28.85 -8.88 -12.43
C GLU A 6 -28.14 -7.65 -11.81
N PRO A 7 -28.38 -6.36 -12.16
CA PRO A 7 -27.58 -5.26 -11.61
C PRO A 7 -27.76 -5.06 -10.10
N THR A 8 -28.99 -5.13 -9.59
CA THR A 8 -29.29 -4.86 -8.17
C THR A 8 -28.82 -5.99 -7.25
N ALA A 9 -28.95 -7.25 -7.68
CA ALA A 9 -28.48 -8.42 -6.94
C ALA A 9 -26.94 -8.51 -6.88
N SER A 10 -26.26 -8.07 -7.94
CA SER A 10 -24.78 -8.04 -7.95
C SER A 10 -24.22 -6.92 -7.09
N LEU A 11 -24.86 -5.74 -7.07
CA LEU A 11 -24.46 -4.62 -6.21
C LEU A 11 -24.70 -4.90 -4.72
N SER A 12 -25.82 -5.54 -4.36
CA SER A 12 -26.08 -5.94 -2.96
C SER A 12 -25.06 -6.97 -2.48
N THR A 13 -24.73 -7.96 -3.31
CA THR A 13 -23.70 -8.95 -3.02
C THR A 13 -22.33 -8.29 -2.82
N ALA A 14 -21.95 -7.35 -3.70
CA ALA A 14 -20.69 -6.62 -3.57
C ALA A 14 -20.64 -5.78 -2.28
N ARG A 15 -21.73 -5.10 -1.92
CA ARG A 15 -21.83 -4.33 -0.68
C ARG A 15 -21.62 -5.21 0.55
N ILE A 16 -22.29 -6.36 0.62
CA ILE A 16 -22.16 -7.29 1.74
C ILE A 16 -20.71 -7.77 1.89
N GLU A 17 -20.04 -8.08 0.78
CA GLU A 17 -18.64 -8.53 0.82
C GLU A 17 -17.68 -7.42 1.29
N TYR A 18 -17.84 -6.18 0.82
CA TYR A 18 -17.03 -5.05 1.29
C TYR A 18 -17.27 -4.75 2.78
N GLN A 19 -18.52 -4.80 3.24
CA GLN A 19 -18.85 -4.63 4.66
C GLN A 19 -18.21 -5.74 5.52
N ARG A 20 -18.37 -7.00 5.11
CA ARG A 20 -17.77 -8.16 5.79
C ARG A 20 -16.26 -8.01 5.95
N ARG A 21 -15.55 -7.64 4.88
CA ARG A 21 -14.09 -7.49 4.91
C ARG A 21 -13.64 -6.29 5.73
N ARG A 22 -14.32 -5.14 5.61
CA ARG A 22 -14.08 -3.96 6.45
C ARG A 22 -14.21 -4.30 7.93
N ASP A 23 -15.28 -5.00 8.30
CA ASP A 23 -15.56 -5.36 9.69
C ASP A 23 -14.51 -6.36 10.22
N GLY A 24 -14.05 -7.28 9.36
CA GLY A 24 -12.91 -8.17 9.65
C GLY A 24 -11.64 -7.38 10.00
N PHE A 25 -11.26 -6.39 9.18
CA PHE A 25 -10.12 -5.51 9.48
C PHE A 25 -10.34 -4.69 10.76
N PHE A 26 -11.56 -4.24 11.03
CA PHE A 26 -11.88 -3.47 12.23
C PHE A 26 -11.71 -4.31 13.51
N ILE A 27 -12.17 -5.56 13.50
CA ILE A 27 -11.96 -6.51 14.60
C ILE A 27 -10.46 -6.77 14.82
N GLU A 28 -9.70 -6.98 13.74
CA GLU A 28 -8.25 -7.18 13.84
C GLU A 28 -7.53 -5.94 14.39
N LEU A 29 -7.90 -4.74 13.92
CA LEU A 29 -7.37 -3.47 14.41
C LEU A 29 -7.60 -3.31 15.91
N GLN A 30 -8.82 -3.58 16.40
CA GLN A 30 -9.12 -3.49 17.84
C GLN A 30 -8.29 -4.46 18.67
N ARG A 31 -8.09 -5.70 18.18
CA ARG A 31 -7.24 -6.68 18.85
C ARG A 31 -5.79 -6.19 18.91
N LEU A 32 -5.24 -5.78 17.78
CA LEU A 32 -3.87 -5.28 17.67
C LEU A 32 -3.65 -4.01 18.52
N ALA A 33 -4.60 -3.09 18.56
CA ALA A 33 -4.50 -1.87 19.37
C ALA A 33 -4.42 -2.17 20.88
N LYS A 34 -5.15 -3.19 21.36
CA LYS A 34 -5.02 -3.67 22.75
C LYS A 34 -3.64 -4.26 23.01
N PHE A 35 -3.08 -5.03 22.07
CA PHE A 35 -1.73 -5.57 22.18
C PHE A 35 -0.67 -4.48 22.15
N ASP A 36 -0.80 -3.48 21.27
CA ASP A 36 0.10 -2.34 21.16
C ASP A 36 0.17 -1.54 22.46
N ARG A 37 -0.99 -1.28 23.10
CA ARG A 37 -1.05 -0.61 24.41
C ARG A 37 -0.33 -1.41 25.50
N LYS A 38 -0.56 -2.72 25.56
CA LYS A 38 0.14 -3.60 26.52
C LYS A 38 1.64 -3.59 26.30
N LEU A 39 2.08 -3.70 25.05
CA LEU A 39 3.48 -3.72 24.69
C LEU A 39 4.18 -2.38 25.01
N SER A 40 3.50 -1.25 24.81
CA SER A 40 3.98 0.07 25.19
C SER A 40 4.20 0.19 26.70
N LEU A 41 3.26 -0.31 27.51
CA LEU A 41 3.42 -0.37 28.97
C LEU A 41 4.55 -1.31 29.40
N THR A 42 4.67 -2.49 28.78
CA THR A 42 5.77 -3.43 29.05
C THR A 42 7.13 -2.80 28.74
N ARG A 43 7.24 -2.04 27.63
CA ARG A 43 8.46 -1.31 27.27
C ARG A 43 8.81 -0.24 28.30
N LEU A 44 7.81 0.50 28.81
CA LEU A 44 8.02 1.47 29.89
C LEU A 44 8.53 0.78 31.16
N GLY A 45 7.93 -0.34 31.55
CA GLY A 45 8.41 -1.15 32.68
C GLY A 45 9.85 -1.63 32.49
N LEU A 46 10.20 -2.12 31.30
CA LEU A 46 11.57 -2.52 30.96
C LEU A 46 12.57 -1.37 31.05
N PHE A 47 12.17 -0.19 30.59
CA PHE A 47 13.00 1.01 30.68
C PHE A 47 13.24 1.43 32.14
N LEU A 48 12.19 1.41 32.98
CA LEU A 48 12.30 1.72 34.41
C LEU A 48 13.16 0.69 35.15
N VAL A 49 13.02 -0.60 34.84
CA VAL A 49 13.87 -1.66 35.40
C VAL A 49 15.32 -1.46 34.98
N GLY A 50 15.57 -1.16 33.70
CA GLY A 50 16.90 -0.83 33.20
C GLY A 50 17.52 0.38 33.92
N LEU A 51 16.73 1.43 34.15
CA LEU A 51 17.17 2.62 34.89
C LEU A 51 17.48 2.30 36.36
N GLY A 52 16.65 1.47 37.00
CA GLY A 52 16.89 1.00 38.37
C GLY A 52 18.19 0.21 38.50
N PHE A 53 18.47 -0.71 37.57
CA PHE A 53 19.75 -1.42 37.52
C PHE A 53 20.93 -0.50 37.26
N ALA A 54 20.78 0.49 36.37
CA ALA A 54 21.82 1.49 36.12
C ALA A 54 22.14 2.31 37.38
N ALA A 55 21.11 2.74 38.14
CA ALA A 55 21.28 3.48 39.38
C ALA A 55 21.96 2.65 40.48
N LEU A 56 21.60 1.36 40.61
CA LEU A 56 22.24 0.45 41.57
C LEU A 56 23.71 0.16 41.21
N SER A 57 24.04 0.10 39.92
CA SER A 57 25.41 -0.06 39.44
C SER A 57 26.33 1.10 39.83
N MET A 58 25.79 2.32 39.96
CA MET A 58 26.58 3.48 40.43
C MET A 58 27.07 3.33 41.88
N ASN A 59 26.40 2.51 42.70
CA ASN A 59 26.76 2.28 44.10
C ASN A 59 27.58 1.00 44.33
N SER A 60 27.66 0.11 43.34
CA SER A 60 28.34 -1.19 43.44
C SER A 60 29.07 -1.54 42.15
N THR A 61 30.40 -1.60 42.16
CA THR A 61 31.25 -1.84 40.97
C THR A 61 31.15 -3.26 40.40
N GLU A 62 30.50 -4.19 41.10
CA GLU A 62 30.42 -5.62 40.74
C GLU A 62 29.09 -6.05 40.09
N VAL A 63 28.30 -5.12 39.55
CA VAL A 63 27.11 -5.50 38.77
C VAL A 63 27.56 -6.13 37.45
N ALA A 64 27.59 -7.46 37.39
CA ALA A 64 28.02 -8.21 36.23
C ALA A 64 27.28 -7.74 34.96
N VAL A 65 28.02 -7.52 33.86
CA VAL A 65 27.53 -7.07 32.55
C VAL A 65 26.25 -7.80 32.09
N TRP A 66 26.10 -9.06 32.48
CA TRP A 66 24.90 -9.88 32.26
C TRP A 66 23.60 -9.29 32.80
N TRP A 67 23.62 -8.60 33.94
CA TRP A 67 22.44 -7.94 34.52
C TRP A 67 21.95 -6.74 33.71
N CYS A 68 22.84 -6.09 32.95
CA CYS A 68 22.47 -5.01 32.00
C CYS A 68 22.12 -5.58 30.61
N ALA A 69 22.76 -6.67 30.19
CA ALA A 69 22.53 -7.28 28.88
C ALA A 69 21.13 -7.88 28.74
N VAL A 70 20.59 -8.51 29.79
CA VAL A 70 19.24 -9.12 29.78
C VAL A 70 18.12 -8.11 29.53
N PRO A 71 17.98 -7.01 30.30
CA PRO A 71 16.94 -6.01 30.07
C PRO A 71 17.12 -5.32 28.71
N PHE A 72 18.36 -5.10 28.27
CA PHE A 72 18.65 -4.55 26.94
C PHE A 72 18.16 -5.48 25.82
N GLY A 73 18.47 -6.77 25.89
CA GLY A 73 18.00 -7.76 24.91
C GLY A 73 16.48 -7.88 24.88
N LEU A 74 15.84 -7.90 26.05
CA LEU A 74 14.38 -7.94 26.17
C LEU A 74 13.72 -6.67 25.60
N PHE A 75 14.34 -5.50 25.82
CA PHE A 75 13.91 -4.24 25.23
C PHE A 75 14.04 -4.23 23.70
N ALA A 76 15.15 -4.74 23.14
CA ALA A 76 15.35 -4.86 21.70
C ALA A 76 14.29 -5.78 21.06
N VAL A 77 14.00 -6.94 21.67
CA VAL A 77 12.92 -7.83 21.22
C VAL A 77 11.55 -7.14 21.28
N ALA A 78 11.29 -6.37 22.34
CA ALA A 78 10.05 -5.61 22.48
C ALA A 78 9.90 -4.56 21.36
N ILE A 79 10.98 -3.84 21.00
CA ILE A 79 10.98 -2.89 19.86
C ILE A 79 10.64 -3.60 18.55
N VAL A 80 11.31 -4.71 18.23
CA VAL A 80 11.06 -5.44 16.97
C VAL A 80 9.62 -5.94 16.90
N ARG A 81 9.05 -6.40 18.03
CA ARG A 81 7.64 -6.81 18.10
C ARG A 81 6.68 -5.63 17.96
N HIS A 82 6.99 -4.49 18.57
CA HIS A 82 6.19 -3.27 18.44
C HIS A 82 6.07 -2.85 16.99
N GLU A 83 7.21 -2.78 16.33
CA GLU A 83 7.32 -2.38 14.93
C GLU A 83 6.52 -3.33 14.01
N ARG A 84 6.52 -4.63 14.28
CA ARG A 84 5.64 -5.59 13.58
C ARG A 84 4.16 -5.35 13.84
N VAL A 85 3.77 -4.98 15.07
CA VAL A 85 2.38 -4.67 15.43
C VAL A 85 1.92 -3.39 14.75
N LEU A 86 2.75 -2.35 14.74
CA LEU A 86 2.47 -1.09 14.03
C LEU A 86 2.23 -1.33 12.54
N ARG A 87 3.11 -2.08 11.86
CA ARG A 87 2.91 -2.42 10.45
C ARG A 87 1.61 -3.18 10.17
N ARG A 88 1.18 -4.05 11.09
CA ARG A 88 -0.11 -4.75 10.97
C ARG A 88 -1.28 -3.79 11.20
N LEU A 89 -1.20 -2.92 12.21
CA LEU A 89 -2.20 -1.88 12.44
C LEU A 89 -2.39 -0.99 11.21
N ASP A 90 -1.30 -0.54 10.59
CA ASP A 90 -1.37 0.28 9.39
C ASP A 90 -1.95 -0.48 8.21
N ARG A 91 -1.64 -1.77 8.06
CA ARG A 91 -2.29 -2.63 7.07
C ARG A 91 -3.81 -2.72 7.31
N CYS A 92 -4.26 -2.91 8.55
CA CYS A 92 -5.68 -2.95 8.88
C CYS A 92 -6.37 -1.60 8.59
N ARG A 93 -5.73 -0.47 8.94
CA ARG A 93 -6.23 0.88 8.65
C ARG A 93 -6.38 1.10 7.14
N ARG A 94 -5.38 0.71 6.34
CA ARG A 94 -5.47 0.73 4.88
C ARG A 94 -6.60 -0.18 4.37
N GLY A 95 -6.79 -1.34 5.00
CA GLY A 95 -7.88 -2.29 4.76
C GLY A 95 -9.25 -1.63 4.89
N ILE A 96 -9.48 -0.99 6.03
CA ILE A 96 -10.71 -0.28 6.34
C ILE A 96 -10.94 0.84 5.33
N ALA A 97 -9.95 1.73 5.15
CA ALA A 97 -10.05 2.87 4.22
C ALA A 97 -10.30 2.42 2.77
N TYR A 98 -9.69 1.33 2.33
CA TYR A 98 -9.92 0.76 1.01
C TYR A 98 -11.39 0.34 0.83
N HIS A 99 -11.94 -0.43 1.77
CA HIS A 99 -13.33 -0.89 1.68
C HIS A 99 -14.35 0.22 1.89
N GLU A 100 -14.09 1.17 2.80
CA GLU A 100 -14.92 2.36 2.97
C GLU A 100 -14.99 3.18 1.68
N SER A 101 -13.86 3.41 1.02
CA SER A 101 -13.83 4.10 -0.27
C SER A 101 -14.61 3.37 -1.37
N ASN A 102 -14.62 2.03 -1.37
CA ASN A 102 -15.44 1.25 -2.30
C ASN A 102 -16.94 1.35 -1.97
N LEU A 103 -17.30 1.36 -0.68
CA LEU A 103 -18.68 1.54 -0.23
C LEU A 103 -19.19 2.94 -0.56
N ASP A 104 -18.41 3.98 -0.28
CA ASP A 104 -18.75 5.37 -0.64
C ASP A 104 -18.99 5.51 -2.14
N ARG A 105 -18.26 4.77 -2.98
CA ARG A 105 -18.50 4.75 -4.43
C ARG A 105 -19.86 4.13 -4.78
N LEU A 106 -20.22 3.01 -4.14
CA LEU A 106 -21.53 2.38 -4.29
C LEU A 106 -22.66 3.30 -3.79
N ASP A 107 -22.37 4.18 -2.83
CA ASP A 107 -23.28 5.17 -2.25
C ASP A 107 -23.22 6.55 -2.93
N HIS A 108 -22.48 6.68 -4.03
CA HIS A 108 -22.29 7.93 -4.78
C HIS A 108 -21.67 9.09 -3.98
N ARG A 109 -20.91 8.77 -2.93
CA ARG A 109 -20.19 9.70 -2.02
C ARG A 109 -18.67 9.73 -2.28
N TRP A 110 -18.24 9.57 -3.52
CA TRP A 110 -16.82 9.41 -3.91
C TRP A 110 -16.07 10.71 -4.19
N GLN A 111 -16.78 11.84 -4.28
CA GLN A 111 -16.25 13.13 -4.78
C GLN A 111 -15.17 13.78 -3.89
N ASP A 112 -15.07 13.37 -2.63
CA ASP A 112 -14.13 13.95 -1.67
C ASP A 112 -12.91 13.06 -1.37
N SER A 113 -12.88 11.80 -1.85
CA SER A 113 -11.88 10.81 -1.44
C SER A 113 -10.87 10.40 -2.52
N GLN A 114 -11.10 10.79 -3.79
CA GLN A 114 -10.29 10.36 -4.94
C GLN A 114 -9.53 11.51 -5.61
N PRO A 115 -8.41 11.23 -6.30
CA PRO A 115 -7.70 12.22 -7.11
C PRO A 115 -8.65 12.82 -8.14
N ARG A 116 -8.75 14.15 -8.18
CA ARG A 116 -9.63 14.87 -9.11
C ARG A 116 -9.12 14.85 -10.55
N GLY A 117 -7.83 14.62 -10.74
CA GLY A 117 -7.20 14.63 -12.07
C GLY A 117 -7.09 16.03 -12.70
N GLU A 118 -7.19 17.10 -11.92
CA GLU A 118 -7.10 18.50 -12.40
C GLU A 118 -5.82 18.75 -13.21
N ARG A 119 -4.71 18.08 -12.89
CA ARG A 119 -3.44 18.12 -13.64
C ARG A 119 -3.50 17.61 -15.08
N TYR A 120 -4.55 16.88 -15.44
CA TYR A 120 -4.74 16.30 -16.77
C TYR A 120 -5.75 17.08 -17.61
N ALA A 121 -6.39 18.07 -16.98
CA ALA A 121 -7.41 18.86 -17.63
C ALA A 121 -6.81 19.69 -18.77
N ASP A 122 -7.52 19.73 -19.89
CA ASP A 122 -7.18 20.45 -21.09
C ASP A 122 -8.43 21.15 -21.63
N GLU A 123 -8.54 22.45 -21.38
CA GLU A 123 -9.69 23.28 -21.79
C GLU A 123 -9.89 23.31 -23.31
N GLN A 124 -8.88 22.93 -24.11
CA GLN A 124 -8.97 22.91 -25.57
C GLN A 124 -9.47 21.57 -26.12
N HIS A 125 -9.72 20.58 -25.25
CA HIS A 125 -10.14 19.25 -25.69
C HIS A 125 -11.63 19.24 -26.09
N PRO A 126 -11.99 18.81 -27.32
CA PRO A 126 -13.34 18.98 -27.89
C PRO A 126 -14.53 18.45 -27.08
N TYR A 127 -14.34 17.53 -26.15
CA TYR A 127 -15.44 16.90 -25.40
C TYR A 127 -15.15 16.79 -23.90
N GLU A 128 -14.07 17.38 -23.41
CA GLU A 128 -13.65 17.21 -22.01
C GLU A 128 -14.62 17.89 -21.04
N LEU A 129 -15.05 19.11 -21.38
CA LEU A 129 -16.03 19.88 -20.62
C LEU A 129 -17.42 19.24 -20.67
N ASP A 130 -17.84 18.74 -21.84
CA ASP A 130 -19.18 18.15 -22.00
C ASP A 130 -19.33 16.80 -21.28
N LEU A 131 -18.24 16.03 -21.16
CA LEU A 131 -18.23 14.71 -20.51
C LEU A 131 -17.69 14.73 -19.08
N ASP A 132 -17.37 15.92 -18.55
CA ASP A 132 -16.76 16.10 -17.23
C ASP A 132 -15.61 15.10 -16.98
N LEU A 133 -14.62 15.04 -17.90
CA LEU A 133 -13.60 13.98 -17.82
C LEU A 133 -12.65 14.17 -16.63
N PHE A 134 -12.33 15.40 -16.25
CA PHE A 134 -11.41 15.75 -15.15
C PHE A 134 -12.00 16.82 -14.22
N GLY A 135 -11.49 16.90 -13.00
CA GLY A 135 -11.99 17.83 -11.97
C GLY A 135 -12.87 17.16 -10.91
N LYS A 136 -13.58 17.97 -10.11
CA LYS A 136 -14.45 17.48 -9.04
C LYS A 136 -15.73 16.88 -9.63
N GLY A 137 -16.07 15.65 -9.23
CA GLY A 137 -17.25 14.94 -9.75
C GLY A 137 -17.05 14.36 -11.16
N SER A 138 -15.81 14.32 -11.64
CA SER A 138 -15.47 13.88 -12.99
C SER A 138 -15.49 12.35 -13.17
N LEU A 139 -15.54 11.91 -14.43
CA LEU A 139 -15.42 10.51 -14.80
C LEU A 139 -14.06 9.93 -14.38
N PHE A 140 -12.96 10.69 -14.52
CA PHE A 140 -11.66 10.28 -14.02
C PHE A 140 -11.71 10.03 -12.52
N GLN A 141 -12.28 10.95 -11.74
CA GLN A 141 -12.36 10.82 -10.28
C GLN A 141 -13.23 9.62 -9.85
N LEU A 142 -14.28 9.28 -10.61
CA LEU A 142 -15.11 8.09 -10.37
C LEU A 142 -14.36 6.77 -10.66
N LEU A 143 -13.60 6.73 -11.75
CA LEU A 143 -12.97 5.51 -12.27
C LEU A 143 -11.59 5.25 -11.67
N CYS A 144 -10.83 6.30 -11.35
CA CYS A 144 -9.43 6.18 -10.96
C CYS A 144 -9.29 5.45 -9.62
N ARG A 145 -8.60 4.30 -9.66
CA ARG A 145 -8.15 3.52 -8.50
C ARG A 145 -6.65 3.27 -8.53
N ALA A 146 -5.93 3.98 -9.40
CA ALA A 146 -4.50 3.87 -9.49
C ALA A 146 -3.87 4.31 -8.16
N ARG A 147 -2.80 3.60 -7.78
CA ARG A 147 -2.01 3.90 -6.58
C ARG A 147 -0.64 4.46 -6.95
N THR A 148 -0.41 4.69 -8.24
CA THR A 148 0.84 5.11 -8.85
C THR A 148 0.55 6.21 -9.83
N ARG A 149 1.50 7.16 -9.95
CA ARG A 149 1.41 8.29 -10.86
C ARG A 149 1.30 7.81 -12.31
N LEU A 150 2.08 6.79 -12.66
CA LEU A 150 2.02 6.15 -13.98
C LEU A 150 0.64 5.55 -14.28
N GLY A 151 -0.02 4.96 -13.28
CA GLY A 151 -1.37 4.41 -13.44
C GLY A 151 -2.42 5.50 -13.66
N GLU A 152 -2.31 6.61 -12.93
CA GLU A 152 -3.14 7.80 -13.13
C GLU A 152 -2.94 8.39 -14.52
N ASP A 153 -1.69 8.59 -14.94
CA ASP A 153 -1.32 9.09 -16.27
C ASP A 153 -1.88 8.18 -17.38
N THR A 154 -1.78 6.87 -17.20
CA THR A 154 -2.32 5.88 -18.15
C THR A 154 -3.83 5.97 -18.30
N LEU A 155 -4.56 6.07 -17.19
CA LEU A 155 -6.02 6.20 -17.24
C LEU A 155 -6.45 7.53 -17.87
N ALA A 156 -5.79 8.63 -17.51
CA ALA A 156 -6.06 9.94 -18.10
C ALA A 156 -5.86 9.91 -19.62
N ALA A 157 -4.76 9.33 -20.10
CA ALA A 157 -4.50 9.16 -21.53
C ALA A 157 -5.57 8.31 -22.23
N TRP A 158 -6.10 7.27 -21.57
CA TRP A 158 -7.18 6.44 -22.12
C TRP A 158 -8.53 7.16 -22.17
N LEU A 159 -8.81 8.08 -21.26
CA LEU A 159 -10.04 8.89 -21.29
C LEU A 159 -9.97 9.97 -22.39
N ARG A 160 -8.79 10.53 -22.63
CA ARG A 160 -8.58 11.57 -23.67
C ARG A 160 -8.59 11.05 -25.10
N LYS A 161 -8.43 9.73 -25.33
CA LYS A 161 -8.35 9.15 -26.66
C LYS A 161 -9.08 7.82 -26.75
N ALA A 162 -10.06 7.74 -27.65
CA ALA A 162 -10.77 6.51 -27.95
C ALA A 162 -9.81 5.39 -28.38
N ALA A 163 -10.06 4.18 -27.87
CA ALA A 163 -9.28 3.00 -28.19
C ALA A 163 -9.82 2.29 -29.45
N SER A 164 -8.98 1.51 -30.13
CA SER A 164 -9.43 0.62 -31.20
C SER A 164 -10.31 -0.51 -30.65
N SER A 165 -11.16 -1.10 -31.51
CA SER A 165 -12.01 -2.23 -31.13
C SER A 165 -11.20 -3.41 -30.53
N SER A 166 -10.04 -3.72 -31.12
CA SER A 166 -9.14 -4.77 -30.60
C SER A 166 -8.59 -4.46 -29.21
N ALA A 167 -8.23 -3.20 -28.94
CA ALA A 167 -7.76 -2.78 -27.62
C ALA A 167 -8.89 -2.79 -26.58
N ILE A 168 -10.13 -2.46 -26.98
CA ILE A 168 -11.30 -2.53 -26.10
C ILE A 168 -11.57 -3.98 -25.68
N ASP A 169 -11.61 -4.92 -26.64
CA ASP A 169 -11.82 -6.35 -26.35
C ASP A 169 -10.73 -6.89 -25.41
N PHE A 170 -9.46 -6.57 -25.69
CA PHE A 170 -8.35 -6.95 -24.81
C PHE A 170 -8.53 -6.43 -23.38
N ARG A 171 -8.85 -5.15 -23.21
CA ARG A 171 -9.07 -4.54 -21.87
C ARG A 171 -10.27 -5.16 -21.16
N GLN A 172 -11.37 -5.44 -21.86
CA GLN A 172 -12.55 -6.07 -21.28
C GLN A 172 -12.26 -7.49 -20.80
N ARG A 173 -11.47 -8.27 -21.55
CA ARG A 173 -11.01 -9.59 -21.11
C ARG A 173 -10.15 -9.50 -19.85
N ALA A 174 -9.20 -8.57 -19.81
CA ALA A 174 -8.37 -8.33 -18.63
C ALA A 174 -9.19 -7.93 -17.41
N ILE A 175 -10.21 -7.07 -17.59
CA ILE A 175 -11.16 -6.70 -16.51
C ILE A 175 -11.91 -7.94 -16.02
N ASN A 176 -12.40 -8.79 -16.92
CA ASN A 176 -13.13 -10.01 -16.55
C ASN A 176 -12.25 -11.02 -15.82
N GLU A 177 -10.98 -11.17 -16.22
CA GLU A 177 -10.01 -12.00 -15.52
C GLU A 177 -9.79 -11.54 -14.07
N LEU A 178 -9.68 -10.22 -13.86
CA LEU A 178 -9.43 -9.64 -12.54
C LEU A 178 -10.69 -9.47 -11.68
N ARG A 179 -11.88 -9.44 -12.30
CA ARG A 179 -13.16 -9.16 -11.62
C ARG A 179 -13.36 -10.07 -10.40
N GLY A 180 -13.14 -11.37 -10.57
CA GLY A 180 -13.34 -12.38 -9.53
C GLY A 180 -12.16 -12.55 -8.55
N ARG A 181 -11.00 -11.93 -8.80
CA ARG A 181 -9.80 -12.07 -7.96
C ARG A 181 -9.78 -11.01 -6.84
N ILE A 182 -10.75 -11.09 -5.95
CA ILE A 182 -10.97 -10.07 -4.89
C ILE A 182 -9.75 -9.98 -3.96
N GLU A 183 -9.20 -11.12 -3.55
CA GLU A 183 -8.03 -11.20 -2.66
C GLU A 183 -6.80 -10.56 -3.29
N LEU A 184 -6.58 -10.78 -4.59
CA LEU A 184 -5.46 -10.19 -5.32
C LEU A 184 -5.60 -8.66 -5.37
N ARG A 185 -6.80 -8.17 -5.72
CA ARG A 185 -7.09 -6.74 -5.82
C ARG A 185 -6.92 -6.05 -4.46
N GLU A 186 -7.42 -6.67 -3.41
CA GLU A 186 -7.22 -6.21 -2.04
C GLU A 186 -5.73 -6.23 -1.67
N ALA A 187 -5.03 -7.34 -1.88
CA ALA A 187 -3.61 -7.44 -1.56
C ALA A 187 -2.79 -6.34 -2.22
N LEU A 188 -3.04 -6.06 -3.52
CA LEU A 188 -2.40 -4.97 -4.26
C LEU A 188 -2.75 -3.60 -3.68
N ALA A 189 -4.02 -3.36 -3.33
CA ALA A 189 -4.45 -2.09 -2.74
C ALA A 189 -3.88 -1.83 -1.34
N LEU A 190 -3.56 -2.89 -0.59
CA LEU A 190 -3.01 -2.82 0.77
C LEU A 190 -1.49 -2.76 0.82
N LEU A 191 -0.82 -2.94 -0.31
CA LEU A 191 0.61 -2.69 -0.42
C LEU A 191 0.90 -1.26 0.05
N PRO A 192 1.97 -1.04 0.83
CA PRO A 192 2.44 0.29 1.12
C PRO A 192 2.85 0.94 -0.21
N ALA A 193 1.98 1.78 -0.75
CA ALA A 193 2.38 2.73 -1.77
C ALA A 193 2.92 3.95 -1.03
N GLU A 194 4.21 3.92 -0.69
CA GLU A 194 4.91 5.16 -0.44
C GLU A 194 4.95 5.87 -1.79
N VAL A 195 4.04 6.82 -1.99
CA VAL A 195 4.15 7.79 -3.08
C VAL A 195 5.31 8.71 -2.69
N HIS A 196 6.53 8.21 -2.85
CA HIS A 196 7.69 9.07 -2.94
C HIS A 196 7.52 9.84 -4.25
N ASP A 197 7.00 11.06 -4.16
CA ASP A 197 6.95 11.99 -5.29
C ASP A 197 8.38 12.30 -5.82
N SER A 198 9.41 11.91 -5.04
CA SER A 198 10.82 11.97 -5.40
C SER A 198 11.34 10.81 -6.27
N ILE A 199 10.63 9.68 -6.37
CA ILE A 199 11.06 8.57 -7.23
C ILE A 199 10.28 8.69 -8.54
N ASP A 200 10.98 9.10 -9.58
CA ASP A 200 10.41 9.14 -10.93
C ASP A 200 10.07 7.72 -11.39
N GLN A 201 8.78 7.38 -11.33
CA GLN A 201 8.26 6.06 -11.70
C GLN A 201 8.48 5.77 -13.20
N SER A 202 8.72 6.80 -14.03
CA SER A 202 9.06 6.61 -15.43
C SER A 202 10.43 5.93 -15.60
N LEU A 203 11.40 6.19 -14.71
CA LEU A 203 12.71 5.54 -14.72
C LEU A 203 12.60 4.02 -14.50
N LEU A 204 11.66 3.59 -13.64
CA LEU A 204 11.42 2.16 -13.41
C LEU A 204 10.80 1.50 -14.64
N HIS A 205 9.84 2.16 -15.29
CA HIS A 205 9.25 1.68 -16.53
C HIS A 205 10.31 1.56 -17.65
N ASP A 206 11.15 2.58 -17.80
CA ASP A 206 12.25 2.59 -18.76
C ASP A 206 13.29 1.52 -18.46
N TRP A 207 13.57 1.26 -17.18
CA TRP A 207 14.44 0.15 -16.78
C TRP A 207 13.82 -1.21 -17.12
N ALA A 208 12.54 -1.42 -16.81
CA ALA A 208 11.86 -2.69 -17.00
C ALA A 208 11.60 -3.03 -18.49
N SER A 209 11.44 -2.00 -19.32
CA SER A 209 11.25 -2.14 -20.78
C SER A 209 12.55 -2.32 -21.55
N ARG A 210 13.72 -2.10 -20.91
CA ARG A 210 15.02 -2.45 -21.51
C ARG A 210 15.13 -3.97 -21.61
N THR A 211 15.66 -4.43 -22.74
CA THR A 211 16.01 -5.84 -22.90
C THR A 211 16.98 -6.25 -21.79
N PRO A 212 16.70 -7.34 -21.04
CA PRO A 212 17.56 -7.76 -19.94
C PRO A 212 18.94 -8.07 -20.50
N ARG A 213 19.92 -7.22 -20.18
CA ARG A 213 21.32 -7.49 -20.49
C ARG A 213 21.80 -8.53 -19.50
N LEU A 214 22.00 -9.76 -19.98
CA LEU A 214 22.68 -10.79 -19.20
C LEU A 214 24.05 -10.25 -18.80
N LEU A 215 24.27 -10.04 -17.49
CA LEU A 215 25.60 -9.67 -17.00
C LEU A 215 26.57 -10.79 -17.38
N SER A 216 27.67 -10.42 -18.04
CA SER A 216 28.75 -11.37 -18.32
C SER A 216 29.28 -11.98 -17.01
N ARG A 217 29.64 -13.27 -17.04
CA ARG A 217 30.20 -13.99 -15.88
C ARG A 217 31.43 -13.30 -15.28
N THR A 218 32.23 -12.64 -16.11
CA THR A 218 33.40 -11.86 -15.68
C THR A 218 33.01 -10.67 -14.82
N LEU A 219 31.95 -9.94 -15.20
CA LEU A 219 31.47 -8.77 -14.46
C LEU A 219 30.88 -9.16 -13.09
N LEU A 220 30.20 -10.30 -13.02
CA LEU A 220 29.74 -10.91 -11.77
C LEU A 220 30.92 -11.34 -10.87
N ALA A 221 31.96 -11.96 -11.44
CA ALA A 221 33.15 -12.37 -10.70
C ALA A 221 33.93 -11.16 -10.16
N THR A 222 34.09 -10.10 -10.96
CA THR A 222 34.77 -8.87 -10.52
C THR A 222 33.95 -8.12 -9.47
N ALA A 223 32.62 -8.07 -9.60
CA ALA A 223 31.76 -7.46 -8.59
C ALA A 223 31.80 -8.25 -7.26
N GLY A 224 31.82 -9.57 -7.33
CA GLY A 224 32.01 -10.43 -6.16
C GLY A 224 33.37 -10.21 -5.49
N LEU A 225 34.45 -10.13 -6.26
CA LEU A 225 35.79 -9.86 -5.75
C LEU A 225 35.86 -8.48 -5.06
N LEU A 226 35.29 -7.44 -5.67
CA LEU A 226 35.22 -6.10 -5.08
C LEU A 226 34.38 -6.07 -3.80
N ALA A 227 33.27 -6.80 -3.75
CA ALA A 227 32.44 -6.89 -2.55
C ALA A 227 33.19 -7.58 -1.40
N VAL A 228 33.95 -8.64 -1.68
CA VAL A 228 34.82 -9.30 -0.68
C VAL A 228 35.94 -8.37 -0.23
N LEU A 229 36.58 -7.66 -1.16
CA LEU A 229 37.65 -6.71 -0.83
C LEU A 229 37.15 -5.60 0.09
N ALA A 230 35.95 -5.07 -0.18
CA ALA A 230 35.31 -4.02 0.63
C ALA A 230 34.88 -4.47 2.03
N ILE A 231 34.78 -5.78 2.28
CA ILE A 231 34.51 -6.34 3.62
C ILE A 231 35.82 -6.56 4.39
N VAL A 232 36.94 -6.73 3.67
CA VAL A 232 38.26 -7.02 4.24
C VAL A 232 39.09 -5.75 4.51
N THR A 233 38.80 -4.66 3.82
CA THR A 233 39.36 -3.31 4.09
C THR A 233 38.49 -2.51 5.04
#